data_AF-A0AAW5TGY2-F1
#
_entry.id   AF-A0AAW5TGY2-F1
#
_cell.length_a   1.000
_cell.length_b   1.000
_cell.length_c   1.000
_cell.angle_alpha   90.00
_cell.angle_beta   90.00
_cell.angle_gamma   90.00
#
_symmetry.space_group_name_H-M   'P 1'
#
loop_
_entity.id
_entity.type
_entity.pdbx_description
1 polymer ?
#
loop_
_entity_poly.entity_id
_entity_poly.type
_entity_poly.pdbx_seq_one_letter_code
_entity_poly.pdbx_strand_id
1 'polypeptide(L)'
;MLKKFITLLTTLLLSFLMIGTVCAEETSYIRDEVSAFSSKEITEINKAAKAIEEQYHFKVYFLAAKSVGEDGILSDAEKVYQESAGTAEGILLAVDKEKKEWILYYAGNAKEKLGAKSDDILWKAFESGKNIYSGVRYYLNKVTKLLNASANPLLVDEADLLKPDQEKALLAKLKDVSKRQKCDVVVVTVKSLEGKSAQDFADDYFDYNGYGQGKNHDGVLFLISMSERKWHISTTGYGITAFTDAGLDYLSKQFLPDLKDGDYNAAFTTYAEQCDEFLTQARKGQPYDVKKSP
;
A
#
# COMPACT_ATOMS: atom_id res chain seq x y z
N MET A 1 22.02 -77.17 -11.07
CA MET A 1 21.21 -75.95 -10.84
C MET A 1 21.40 -75.53 -9.40
N LEU A 2 22.29 -74.56 -9.13
CA LEU A 2 22.95 -74.41 -7.84
C LEU A 2 23.00 -72.92 -7.41
N LYS A 3 22.53 -72.68 -6.17
CA LYS A 3 22.93 -71.67 -5.17
C LYS A 3 22.46 -70.20 -5.26
N LYS A 4 21.49 -69.90 -4.39
CA LYS A 4 21.45 -68.88 -3.30
C LYS A 4 22.68 -67.95 -3.06
N PHE A 5 22.33 -66.71 -2.67
CA PHE A 5 22.88 -65.84 -1.59
C PHE A 5 23.98 -64.76 -1.86
N ILE A 6 23.67 -63.53 -1.41
CA ILE A 6 24.50 -62.50 -0.72
C ILE A 6 24.83 -61.17 -1.47
N THR A 7 24.31 -60.11 -0.84
CA THR A 7 24.56 -58.66 -0.83
C THR A 7 26.03 -58.19 -0.83
N LEU A 8 26.42 -57.13 -1.56
CA LEU A 8 27.06 -55.90 -1.02
C LEU A 8 27.28 -54.78 -2.06
N LEU A 9 26.93 -53.57 -1.63
CA LEU A 9 27.25 -52.20 -2.10
C LEU A 9 28.61 -51.97 -2.79
N THR A 10 28.64 -51.22 -3.89
CA THR A 10 29.58 -50.10 -4.12
C THR A 10 28.99 -49.09 -5.11
N THR A 11 29.15 -47.82 -4.79
CA THR A 11 28.67 -46.59 -5.43
C THR A 11 29.30 -46.31 -6.81
N LEU A 12 28.49 -45.90 -7.79
CA LEU A 12 28.90 -44.85 -8.72
C LEU A 12 27.72 -43.91 -9.01
N LEU A 13 27.79 -42.77 -8.34
CA LEU A 13 27.03 -41.57 -8.55
C LEU A 13 27.42 -40.99 -9.93
N LEU A 14 26.51 -41.04 -10.92
CA LEU A 14 26.59 -40.12 -12.06
C LEU A 14 25.27 -39.38 -12.17
N SER A 15 25.30 -38.18 -11.61
CA SER A 15 24.31 -37.13 -11.69
C SER A 15 23.85 -36.87 -13.12
N PHE A 16 22.58 -37.13 -13.39
CA PHE A 16 21.85 -36.30 -14.35
C PHE A 16 20.87 -35.47 -13.52
N LEU A 17 21.36 -34.33 -13.03
CA LEU A 17 20.50 -33.24 -12.61
C LEU A 17 19.76 -32.80 -13.89
N MET A 18 18.57 -33.36 -14.11
CA MET A 18 17.55 -32.65 -14.85
C MET A 18 17.21 -31.44 -13.99
N ILE A 19 17.93 -30.33 -14.19
CA ILE A 19 17.41 -29.01 -13.86
C ILE A 19 16.23 -28.84 -14.81
N GLY A 20 15.09 -29.41 -14.41
CA GLY A 20 13.82 -28.94 -14.91
C GLY A 20 13.82 -27.46 -14.56
N THR A 21 14.03 -26.61 -15.56
CA THR A 21 13.66 -25.22 -15.44
C THR A 21 12.18 -25.27 -15.09
N VAL A 22 11.86 -25.06 -13.82
CA VAL A 22 10.53 -24.57 -13.45
C VAL A 22 10.50 -23.22 -14.14
N CYS A 23 10.05 -23.21 -15.40
CA CYS A 23 9.57 -22.00 -16.02
C CYS A 23 8.41 -21.59 -15.13
N ALA A 24 8.67 -20.70 -14.17
CA ALA A 24 7.61 -20.04 -13.45
C ALA A 24 6.66 -19.52 -14.53
N GLU A 25 5.43 -20.03 -14.57
CA GLU A 25 4.40 -19.47 -15.42
C GLU A 25 4.40 -17.97 -15.16
N GLU A 26 4.77 -17.18 -16.17
CA GLU A 26 4.71 -15.73 -16.03
C GLU A 26 3.26 -15.39 -15.73
N THR A 27 3.01 -14.83 -14.54
CA THR A 27 1.67 -14.39 -14.14
C THR A 27 1.12 -13.44 -15.20
N SER A 28 0.04 -13.85 -15.88
CA SER A 28 -0.64 -13.00 -16.86
C SER A 28 -1.67 -12.15 -16.14
N TYR A 29 -1.55 -10.83 -16.27
CA TYR A 29 -2.47 -9.83 -15.74
C TYR A 29 -3.58 -9.46 -16.72
N ILE A 30 -3.53 -10.02 -17.93
CA ILE A 30 -4.55 -9.85 -18.95
C ILE A 30 -5.09 -11.20 -19.41
N ARG A 31 -6.41 -11.29 -19.51
CA ARG A 31 -7.13 -12.37 -20.19
C ARG A 31 -7.77 -11.78 -21.46
N ASP A 32 -7.25 -12.18 -22.61
CA ASP A 32 -7.76 -11.76 -23.92
C ASP A 32 -8.48 -12.92 -24.61
N GLU A 33 -9.81 -12.95 -24.53
CA GLU A 33 -10.63 -14.04 -25.10
C GLU A 33 -11.06 -13.76 -26.55
N VAL A 34 -10.87 -12.52 -27.00
CA VAL A 34 -11.28 -12.03 -28.32
C VAL A 34 -10.10 -11.76 -29.24
N SER A 35 -8.88 -12.09 -28.80
CA SER A 35 -7.63 -11.86 -29.55
C SER A 35 -7.47 -10.38 -29.97
N ALA A 36 -7.84 -9.47 -29.07
CA ALA A 36 -7.79 -8.03 -29.27
C ALA A 36 -6.38 -7.42 -29.18
N PHE A 37 -5.39 -8.16 -28.67
CA PHE A 37 -4.05 -7.65 -28.42
C PHE A 37 -2.99 -8.47 -29.14
N SER A 38 -1.96 -7.78 -29.63
CA SER A 38 -0.72 -8.43 -30.07
C SER A 38 0.09 -8.94 -28.87
N SER A 39 0.99 -9.89 -29.10
CA SER A 39 1.89 -10.41 -28.05
C SER A 39 2.72 -9.31 -27.40
N LYS A 40 3.16 -8.31 -28.18
CA LYS A 40 3.93 -7.16 -27.66
C LYS A 40 3.09 -6.32 -26.69
N GLU A 41 1.84 -6.03 -27.04
CA GLU A 41 0.93 -5.26 -26.20
C GLU A 41 0.61 -5.99 -24.90
N ILE A 42 0.39 -7.31 -24.95
CA ILE A 42 0.22 -8.17 -23.78
C ILE A 42 1.44 -8.10 -22.86
N THR A 43 2.66 -8.22 -23.41
CA THR A 43 3.90 -8.09 -22.62
C THR A 43 4.00 -6.73 -21.93
N GLU A 44 3.65 -5.64 -22.62
CA GLU A 44 3.71 -4.29 -22.03
C GLU A 44 2.65 -4.07 -20.95
N ILE A 45 1.45 -4.63 -21.11
CA ILE A 45 0.38 -4.61 -20.10
C ILE A 45 0.80 -5.40 -18.86
N ASN A 46 1.28 -6.64 -19.04
CA ASN A 46 1.74 -7.48 -17.93
C ASN A 46 2.89 -6.82 -17.16
N LYS A 47 3.85 -6.20 -17.86
CA LYS A 47 4.93 -5.46 -17.22
C LYS A 47 4.41 -4.28 -16.37
N ALA A 48 3.43 -3.52 -16.89
CA ALA A 48 2.87 -2.38 -16.17
C ALA A 48 2.05 -2.82 -14.95
N ALA A 49 1.21 -3.85 -15.08
CA ALA A 49 0.42 -4.40 -13.99
C ALA A 49 1.31 -5.01 -12.89
N LYS A 50 2.36 -5.76 -13.28
CA LYS A 50 3.36 -6.31 -12.35
C LYS A 50 4.06 -5.21 -11.54
N ALA A 51 4.41 -4.09 -12.18
CA ALA A 51 5.00 -2.95 -11.46
C ALA A 51 4.04 -2.35 -10.41
N ILE A 52 2.73 -2.33 -10.68
CA ILE A 52 1.72 -1.90 -9.70
C ILE A 52 1.65 -2.92 -8.54
N GLU A 53 1.64 -4.21 -8.83
CA GLU A 53 1.64 -5.24 -7.78
C GLU A 53 2.89 -5.13 -6.89
N GLU A 54 4.08 -5.05 -7.49
CA GLU A 54 5.35 -4.97 -6.74
C GLU A 54 5.44 -3.70 -5.89
N GLN A 55 4.90 -2.58 -6.38
CA GLN A 55 5.00 -1.30 -5.69
C GLN A 55 3.92 -1.10 -4.61
N TYR A 56 2.66 -1.46 -4.90
CA TYR A 56 1.52 -1.13 -4.04
C TYR A 56 0.90 -2.36 -3.37
N HIS A 57 1.44 -3.56 -3.60
CA HIS A 57 0.87 -4.85 -3.18
C HIS A 57 -0.61 -4.97 -3.61
N PHE A 58 -0.91 -4.45 -4.80
CA PHE A 58 -2.27 -4.30 -5.32
C PHE A 58 -2.32 -4.86 -6.73
N LYS A 59 -3.14 -5.89 -6.96
CA LYS A 59 -3.20 -6.55 -8.27
C LYS A 59 -4.19 -5.85 -9.21
N VAL A 60 -3.80 -5.68 -10.47
CA VAL A 60 -4.64 -5.00 -11.46
C VAL A 60 -4.73 -5.86 -12.71
N TYR A 61 -5.94 -6.36 -12.99
CA TYR A 61 -6.21 -7.23 -14.13
C TYR A 61 -7.10 -6.55 -15.17
N PHE A 62 -7.03 -7.08 -16.39
CA PHE A 62 -7.92 -6.73 -17.48
C PHE A 62 -8.47 -7.99 -18.16
N LEU A 63 -9.77 -8.00 -18.43
CA LEU A 63 -10.46 -9.04 -19.20
C LEU A 63 -11.08 -8.40 -20.45
N ALA A 64 -10.58 -8.78 -21.64
CA ALA A 64 -11.35 -8.62 -22.86
C ALA A 64 -12.23 -9.85 -23.02
N ALA A 65 -13.46 -9.72 -22.51
CA ALA A 65 -14.42 -10.82 -22.44
C ALA A 65 -14.94 -11.15 -23.84
N LYS A 66 -15.03 -12.44 -24.13
CA LYS A 66 -15.90 -12.95 -25.17
C LYS A 66 -17.25 -13.16 -24.52
N SER A 67 -18.31 -12.65 -25.13
CA SER A 67 -19.64 -12.78 -24.54
C SER A 67 -20.03 -14.26 -24.37
N VAL A 68 -20.03 -14.79 -23.15
CA VAL A 68 -20.49 -16.16 -22.90
C VAL A 68 -21.38 -16.23 -21.67
N GLY A 69 -22.53 -16.90 -21.82
CA GLY A 69 -23.34 -17.37 -20.69
C GLY A 69 -24.52 -16.49 -20.27
N GLU A 70 -25.46 -17.12 -19.57
CA GLU A 70 -26.61 -16.48 -18.92
C GLU A 70 -26.20 -15.72 -17.64
N ASP A 71 -25.02 -16.04 -17.08
CA ASP A 71 -24.54 -15.53 -15.78
C ASP A 71 -23.93 -14.11 -15.84
N GLY A 72 -23.65 -13.61 -17.05
CA GLY A 72 -23.23 -12.23 -17.31
C GLY A 72 -21.76 -11.91 -16.97
N ILE A 73 -21.29 -10.75 -17.45
CA ILE A 73 -19.88 -10.31 -17.39
C ILE A 73 -19.31 -10.19 -15.95
N LEU A 74 -20.18 -10.03 -14.94
CA LEU A 74 -19.76 -10.01 -13.53
C LEU A 74 -19.21 -11.37 -13.08
N SER A 75 -19.92 -12.45 -13.43
CA SER A 75 -19.52 -13.81 -13.07
C SER A 75 -18.16 -14.17 -13.69
N ASP A 76 -17.97 -13.79 -14.96
CA ASP A 76 -16.69 -13.98 -15.65
C ASP A 76 -15.56 -13.18 -15.02
N ALA A 77 -15.81 -11.90 -14.68
CA ALA A 77 -14.83 -11.05 -14.03
C ALA A 77 -14.38 -11.62 -12.67
N GLU A 78 -15.33 -12.07 -11.85
CA GLU A 78 -15.05 -12.69 -10.55
C GLU A 78 -14.25 -13.99 -10.74
N LYS A 79 -14.70 -14.89 -11.61
CA LYS A 79 -14.02 -16.16 -11.87
C LYS A 79 -12.59 -15.96 -12.35
N VAL A 80 -12.37 -15.10 -13.35
CA VAL A 80 -11.04 -14.81 -13.89
C VAL A 80 -10.13 -14.21 -12.81
N TYR A 81 -10.66 -13.32 -11.98
CA TYR A 81 -9.88 -12.76 -10.88
C TYR A 81 -9.50 -13.83 -9.85
N GLN A 82 -10.46 -14.65 -9.40
CA GLN A 82 -10.22 -15.69 -8.40
C GLN A 82 -9.23 -16.76 -8.90
N GLU A 83 -9.31 -17.18 -10.16
CA GLU A 83 -8.34 -18.10 -10.77
C GLU A 83 -6.92 -17.51 -10.82
N SER A 84 -6.81 -16.19 -11.05
CA SER A 84 -5.53 -15.51 -11.25
C SER A 84 -4.87 -15.02 -9.96
N ALA A 85 -5.68 -14.61 -8.98
CA ALA A 85 -5.27 -13.85 -7.80
C ALA A 85 -5.86 -14.37 -6.48
N GLY A 86 -6.81 -15.30 -6.54
CA GLY A 86 -7.60 -15.72 -5.38
C GLY A 86 -8.24 -14.52 -4.69
N THR A 87 -8.03 -14.41 -3.39
CA THR A 87 -8.57 -13.35 -2.54
C THR A 87 -7.65 -12.15 -2.37
N ALA A 88 -6.53 -12.08 -3.11
CA ALA A 88 -5.59 -10.97 -3.00
C ALA A 88 -6.25 -9.62 -3.33
N GLU A 89 -5.86 -8.57 -2.62
CA GLU A 89 -6.38 -7.22 -2.83
C GLU A 89 -6.07 -6.72 -4.26
N GLY A 90 -7.08 -6.19 -4.94
CA GLY A 90 -6.92 -5.70 -6.28
C GLY A 90 -8.23 -5.49 -7.03
N ILE A 91 -8.11 -5.28 -8.34
CA ILE A 91 -9.22 -4.91 -9.21
C ILE A 91 -9.08 -5.55 -10.58
N LEU A 92 -10.21 -5.87 -11.21
CA LEU A 92 -10.30 -6.31 -12.60
C LEU A 92 -11.29 -5.42 -13.35
N LEU A 93 -10.85 -4.91 -14.51
CA LEU A 93 -11.75 -4.30 -15.49
C LEU A 93 -12.08 -5.35 -16.56
N ALA A 94 -13.34 -5.73 -16.66
CA ALA A 94 -13.87 -6.59 -17.72
C ALA A 94 -14.65 -5.75 -18.73
N VAL A 95 -14.41 -6.00 -20.02
CA VAL A 95 -15.08 -5.29 -21.12
C VAL A 95 -15.54 -6.30 -22.16
N ASP A 96 -16.85 -6.32 -22.41
CA ASP A 96 -17.49 -6.99 -23.54
C ASP A 96 -17.89 -5.93 -24.57
N LYS A 97 -17.11 -5.85 -25.65
CA LYS A 97 -17.36 -4.87 -26.71
C LYS A 97 -18.57 -5.19 -27.57
N GLU A 98 -18.93 -6.47 -27.69
CA GLU A 98 -20.05 -6.90 -28.54
C GLU A 98 -21.37 -6.49 -27.89
N LYS A 99 -21.51 -6.72 -26.58
CA LYS A 99 -22.68 -6.29 -25.80
C LYS A 99 -22.62 -4.84 -25.32
N LYS A 100 -21.46 -4.18 -25.45
CA LYS A 100 -21.20 -2.84 -24.90
C LYS A 100 -21.36 -2.80 -23.37
N GLU A 101 -20.95 -3.87 -22.72
CA GLU A 101 -21.00 -4.03 -21.28
C GLU A 101 -19.59 -3.95 -20.70
N TRP A 102 -19.50 -3.45 -19.47
CA TRP A 102 -18.26 -3.43 -18.72
C TRP A 102 -18.56 -3.55 -17.24
N ILE A 103 -17.60 -4.05 -16.49
CA ILE A 103 -17.67 -4.06 -15.03
C ILE A 103 -16.29 -3.93 -14.40
N LEU A 104 -16.26 -3.35 -13.20
CA LEU A 104 -15.11 -3.38 -12.32
C LEU A 104 -15.40 -4.34 -11.17
N TYR A 105 -14.64 -5.42 -11.10
CA TYR A 105 -14.64 -6.32 -9.96
C TYR A 105 -13.58 -5.87 -8.97
N TYR A 106 -13.98 -5.66 -7.71
CA TYR A 106 -13.11 -5.24 -6.62
C TYR A 106 -12.91 -6.39 -5.64
N ALA A 107 -11.67 -6.71 -5.32
CA ALA A 107 -11.32 -7.76 -4.36
C ALA A 107 -10.64 -7.17 -3.11
N GLY A 108 -10.93 -7.77 -1.95
CA GLY A 108 -10.41 -7.28 -0.67
C GLY A 108 -10.90 -5.86 -0.39
N ASN A 109 -10.00 -4.98 0.04
CA ASN A 109 -10.33 -3.59 0.36
C ASN A 109 -10.16 -2.60 -0.82
N ALA A 110 -10.11 -3.12 -2.05
CA ALA A 110 -9.77 -2.32 -3.22
C ALA A 110 -10.71 -1.12 -3.48
N LYS A 111 -12.01 -1.27 -3.18
CA LYS A 111 -12.99 -0.20 -3.42
C LYS A 111 -12.77 0.99 -2.49
N GLU A 112 -12.48 0.73 -1.22
CA GLU A 112 -12.15 1.77 -0.23
C GLU A 112 -10.84 2.44 -0.62
N LYS A 113 -9.80 1.65 -0.90
CA LYS A 113 -8.47 2.13 -1.28
C LYS A 113 -8.46 3.00 -2.54
N LEU A 114 -9.27 2.66 -3.54
CA LEU A 114 -9.36 3.45 -4.78
C LEU A 114 -10.39 4.60 -4.70
N GLY A 115 -11.20 4.62 -3.63
CA GLY A 115 -12.21 5.63 -3.35
C GLY A 115 -13.57 5.36 -4.03
N ALA A 116 -14.63 5.94 -3.44
CA ALA A 116 -16.02 5.71 -3.86
C ALA A 116 -16.31 6.05 -5.33
N LYS A 117 -15.61 7.05 -5.90
CA LYS A 117 -15.77 7.51 -7.29
C LYS A 117 -14.92 6.73 -8.30
N SER A 118 -14.25 5.65 -7.87
CA SER A 118 -13.31 4.91 -8.70
C SER A 118 -13.95 4.35 -9.98
N ASP A 119 -15.23 3.94 -9.97
CA ASP A 119 -15.88 3.36 -11.14
C ASP A 119 -15.87 4.35 -12.32
N ASP A 120 -16.42 5.54 -12.11
CA ASP A 120 -16.48 6.61 -13.10
C ASP A 120 -15.10 7.05 -13.58
N ILE A 121 -14.15 7.16 -12.64
CA ILE A 121 -12.80 7.65 -12.93
C ILE A 121 -12.04 6.64 -13.80
N LEU A 122 -12.13 5.36 -13.47
CA LEU A 122 -11.41 4.28 -14.15
C LEU A 122 -12.03 3.99 -15.51
N TRP A 123 -13.37 3.96 -15.61
CA TRP A 123 -14.06 3.79 -16.88
C TRP A 123 -13.77 4.93 -17.86
N LYS A 124 -13.90 6.19 -17.43
CA LYS A 124 -13.57 7.35 -18.28
C LYS A 124 -12.11 7.35 -18.74
N ALA A 125 -11.19 6.90 -17.89
CA ALA A 125 -9.79 6.75 -18.28
C ALA A 125 -9.63 5.70 -19.39
N PHE A 126 -10.28 4.53 -19.25
CA PHE A 126 -10.29 3.50 -20.27
C PHE A 126 -10.89 3.99 -21.60
N GLU A 127 -12.08 4.59 -21.56
CA GLU A 127 -12.77 5.11 -22.76
C GLU A 127 -12.01 6.22 -23.47
N SER A 128 -11.15 6.96 -22.76
CA SER A 128 -10.30 8.00 -23.36
C SER A 128 -9.24 7.42 -24.32
N GLY A 129 -9.03 6.10 -24.32
CA GLY A 129 -8.13 5.41 -25.24
C GLY A 129 -8.67 5.40 -26.68
N LYS A 130 -7.79 5.66 -27.66
CA LYS A 130 -8.13 5.59 -29.10
C LYS A 130 -8.43 4.17 -29.57
N ASN A 131 -7.92 3.17 -28.86
CA ASN A 131 -8.12 1.75 -29.09
C ASN A 131 -8.04 0.99 -27.74
N ILE A 132 -8.36 -0.30 -27.74
CA ILE A 132 -8.43 -1.10 -26.50
C ILE A 132 -7.10 -1.12 -25.75
N TYR A 133 -5.98 -1.25 -26.46
CA TYR A 133 -4.65 -1.21 -25.87
C TYR A 133 -4.37 0.09 -25.11
N SER A 134 -4.57 1.24 -25.77
CA SER A 134 -4.41 2.55 -25.11
C SER A 134 -5.39 2.76 -23.96
N GLY A 135 -6.61 2.21 -24.06
CA GLY A 135 -7.59 2.23 -22.97
C GLY A 135 -7.11 1.47 -21.75
N VAL A 136 -6.61 0.24 -21.91
CA VAL A 136 -6.01 -0.54 -20.81
C VAL A 136 -4.83 0.22 -20.19
N ARG A 137 -3.95 0.81 -21.00
CA ARG A 137 -2.82 1.60 -20.48
C ARG A 137 -3.28 2.80 -19.65
N TYR A 138 -4.34 3.49 -20.06
CA TYR A 138 -4.91 4.61 -19.31
C TYR A 138 -5.60 4.17 -18.03
N TYR A 139 -6.32 3.06 -18.06
CA TYR A 139 -6.88 2.41 -16.88
C TYR A 139 -5.78 2.08 -15.86
N LEU A 140 -4.73 1.35 -16.25
CA LEU A 140 -3.61 1.00 -15.37
C LEU A 140 -2.95 2.25 -14.76
N ASN A 141 -2.67 3.27 -15.59
CA ASN A 141 -2.12 4.54 -15.12
C ASN A 141 -3.05 5.24 -14.11
N LYS A 142 -4.36 5.20 -14.36
CA LYS A 142 -5.34 5.82 -13.47
C LYS A 142 -5.44 5.09 -12.14
N VAL A 143 -5.39 3.75 -12.13
CA VAL A 143 -5.27 2.96 -10.90
C VAL A 143 -4.01 3.38 -10.13
N THR A 144 -2.85 3.48 -10.79
CA THR A 144 -1.62 3.98 -10.15
C THR A 144 -1.80 5.37 -9.54
N LYS A 145 -2.48 6.30 -10.23
CA LYS A 145 -2.75 7.65 -9.70
C LYS A 145 -3.68 7.62 -8.49
N LEU A 146 -4.71 6.78 -8.52
CA LEU A 146 -5.63 6.62 -7.39
C LEU A 146 -4.90 6.00 -6.18
N LEU A 147 -4.08 4.96 -6.39
CA LEU A 147 -3.27 4.36 -5.33
C LEU A 147 -2.22 5.32 -4.75
N ASN A 148 -1.67 6.22 -5.58
CA ASN A 148 -0.79 7.29 -5.10
C ASN A 148 -1.55 8.37 -4.33
N ALA A 149 -2.76 8.71 -4.76
CA ALA A 149 -3.61 9.69 -4.09
C ALA A 149 -4.23 9.14 -2.79
N SER A 150 -4.45 7.82 -2.73
CA SER A 150 -4.91 7.11 -1.53
C SER A 150 -3.79 6.80 -0.55
N ALA A 151 -2.52 6.92 -0.96
CA ALA A 151 -1.42 6.96 -0.02
C ALA A 151 -1.46 8.34 0.62
N ASN A 152 -2.15 8.46 1.75
CA ASN A 152 -2.29 9.73 2.45
C ASN A 152 -0.92 10.37 2.65
N PRO A 153 -0.77 11.67 2.35
CA PRO A 153 0.50 12.34 2.49
C PRO A 153 0.95 12.25 3.95
N LEU A 154 2.06 11.55 4.21
CA LEU A 154 2.62 11.41 5.55
C LEU A 154 3.08 12.76 6.14
N LEU A 155 3.19 13.79 5.31
CA LEU A 155 3.38 15.18 5.72
C LEU A 155 2.27 16.04 5.12
N VAL A 156 1.51 16.69 5.99
CA VAL A 156 0.56 17.74 5.64
C VAL A 156 0.99 19.01 6.35
N ASP A 157 1.36 20.05 5.60
CA ASP A 157 1.76 21.35 6.16
C ASP A 157 0.78 22.48 5.77
N GLU A 158 -0.48 22.40 6.21
CA GLU A 158 -1.49 23.42 5.87
C GLU A 158 -1.21 24.77 6.56
N ALA A 159 -0.47 24.75 7.66
CA ALA A 159 -0.06 25.95 8.36
C ALA A 159 1.18 26.65 7.74
N ASP A 160 1.78 26.08 6.69
CA ASP A 160 2.91 26.65 5.93
C ASP A 160 4.11 26.98 6.83
N LEU A 161 4.53 26.00 7.63
CA LEU A 161 5.58 26.15 8.65
C LEU A 161 6.97 25.73 8.16
N LEU A 162 7.03 24.95 7.07
CA LEU A 162 8.24 24.39 6.52
C LEU A 162 8.59 25.04 5.18
N LYS A 163 9.88 25.21 4.93
CA LYS A 163 10.37 25.57 3.61
C LYS A 163 10.26 24.37 2.65
N PRO A 164 10.16 24.58 1.33
CA PRO A 164 10.04 23.48 0.37
C PRO A 164 11.14 22.39 0.48
N ASP A 165 12.39 22.78 0.75
CA ASP A 165 13.48 21.81 0.95
C ASP A 165 13.35 21.03 2.26
N GLN A 166 12.79 21.65 3.30
CA GLN A 166 12.50 21.02 4.60
C GLN A 166 11.34 20.03 4.46
N GLU A 167 10.24 20.42 3.80
CA GLU A 167 9.12 19.51 3.50
C GLU A 167 9.60 18.28 2.74
N LYS A 168 10.42 18.48 1.70
CA LYS A 168 10.96 17.39 0.89
C LYS A 168 11.82 16.43 1.72
N ALA A 169 12.71 16.96 2.56
CA ALA A 169 13.59 16.16 3.40
C ALA A 169 12.80 15.39 4.48
N LEU A 170 11.86 16.08 5.14
CA LEU A 170 11.01 15.49 6.17
C LEU A 170 10.09 14.41 5.58
N LEU A 171 9.40 14.69 4.47
CA LEU A 171 8.56 13.70 3.79
C LEU A 171 9.35 12.46 3.36
N ALA A 172 10.59 12.63 2.89
CA ALA A 172 11.46 11.50 2.55
C ALA A 172 11.78 10.64 3.79
N LYS A 173 12.06 11.27 4.94
CA LYS A 173 12.30 10.59 6.21
C LYS A 173 11.04 9.85 6.69
N LEU A 174 9.88 10.50 6.70
CA LEU A 174 8.61 9.90 7.12
C LEU A 174 8.25 8.69 6.24
N LYS A 175 8.46 8.77 4.93
CA LYS A 175 8.27 7.64 4.00
C LYS A 175 9.23 6.48 4.26
N ASP A 176 10.51 6.77 4.51
CA ASP A 176 11.51 5.74 4.81
C ASP A 176 11.17 4.99 6.10
N VAL A 177 10.93 5.73 7.19
CA VAL A 177 10.56 5.16 8.49
C VAL A 177 9.29 4.33 8.36
N SER A 178 8.23 4.91 7.76
CA SER A 178 6.94 4.22 7.65
C SER A 178 7.04 2.92 6.87
N LYS A 179 7.82 2.93 5.78
CA LYS A 179 8.04 1.74 4.95
C LYS A 179 8.85 0.67 5.67
N ARG A 180 9.95 1.03 6.33
CA ARG A 180 10.80 0.08 7.06
C ARG A 180 10.08 -0.51 8.27
N GLN A 181 9.37 0.34 9.00
CA GLN A 181 8.68 -0.05 10.22
C GLN A 181 7.30 -0.64 9.99
N LYS A 182 6.76 -0.60 8.76
CA LYS A 182 5.40 -1.07 8.44
C LYS A 182 4.36 -0.45 9.39
N CYS A 183 4.49 0.84 9.65
CA CYS A 183 3.67 1.63 10.56
C CYS A 183 3.71 3.07 10.04
N ASP A 184 2.58 3.69 9.72
CA ASP A 184 2.59 5.07 9.20
C ASP A 184 3.06 6.04 10.28
N VAL A 185 4.03 6.88 9.96
CA VAL A 185 4.52 7.97 10.80
C VAL A 185 4.16 9.28 10.09
N VAL A 186 3.25 10.04 10.70
CA VAL A 186 2.56 11.16 10.05
C VAL A 186 2.77 12.45 10.81
N VAL A 187 2.98 13.56 10.08
CA VAL A 187 2.99 14.92 10.62
C VAL A 187 1.91 15.74 9.93
N VAL A 188 1.08 16.40 10.73
CA VAL A 188 0.00 17.27 10.26
C VAL A 188 0.10 18.62 10.96
N THR A 189 0.18 19.70 10.18
CA THR A 189 0.06 21.07 10.67
C THR A 189 -1.24 21.66 10.13
N VAL A 190 -2.03 22.28 11.01
CA VAL A 190 -3.27 22.96 10.65
C VAL A 190 -3.29 24.38 11.21
N LYS A 191 -4.09 25.24 10.59
CA LYS A 191 -4.25 26.61 11.06
C LYS A 191 -5.10 26.69 12.33
N SER A 192 -6.16 25.88 12.45
CA SER A 192 -7.07 25.84 13.59
C SER A 192 -7.67 24.44 13.75
N LEU A 193 -8.13 24.12 14.96
CA LEU A 193 -8.85 22.89 15.30
C LEU A 193 -10.37 22.99 15.09
N GLU A 194 -10.86 24.12 14.59
CA GLU A 194 -12.29 24.34 14.27
C GLU A 194 -13.24 24.08 15.46
N GLY A 195 -12.77 24.39 16.68
CA GLY A 195 -13.53 24.21 17.92
C GLY A 195 -13.42 22.81 18.55
N LYS A 196 -12.70 21.87 17.94
CA LYS A 196 -12.40 20.56 18.54
C LYS A 196 -11.22 20.62 19.53
N SER A 197 -11.10 19.59 20.37
CA SER A 197 -9.86 19.36 21.10
C SER A 197 -8.76 18.88 20.15
N ALA A 198 -7.49 19.03 20.52
CA ALA A 198 -6.38 18.57 19.68
C ALA A 198 -6.37 17.03 19.54
N GLN A 199 -6.84 16.32 20.57
CA GLN A 199 -7.01 14.87 20.53
C GLN A 199 -8.09 14.47 19.55
N ASP A 200 -9.33 14.96 19.74
CA ASP A 200 -10.46 14.58 18.87
C ASP A 200 -10.16 14.93 17.41
N PHE A 201 -9.51 16.07 17.15
CA PHE A 201 -9.11 16.41 15.79
C PHE A 201 -8.05 15.45 15.24
N ALA A 202 -7.02 15.10 16.01
CA ALA A 202 -5.97 14.19 15.55
C ALA A 202 -6.51 12.78 15.27
N ASP A 203 -7.39 12.28 16.15
CA ASP A 203 -8.05 10.98 16.01
C ASP A 203 -8.97 10.98 14.76
N ASP A 204 -9.85 11.98 14.63
CA ASP A 204 -10.72 12.12 13.45
C ASP A 204 -9.90 12.28 12.15
N TYR A 205 -8.81 13.05 12.19
CA TYR A 205 -7.96 13.26 11.02
C TYR A 205 -7.26 11.96 10.63
N PHE A 206 -6.83 11.16 11.60
CA PHE A 206 -6.23 9.85 11.34
C PHE A 206 -7.23 8.93 10.60
N ASP A 207 -8.42 8.79 11.18
CA ASP A 207 -9.45 7.87 10.70
C ASP A 207 -10.06 8.31 9.37
N TYR A 208 -10.45 9.59 9.24
CA TYR A 208 -11.12 10.09 8.03
C TYR A 208 -10.23 10.15 6.80
N ASN A 209 -8.91 10.28 7.00
CA ASN A 209 -7.98 10.19 5.90
C ASN A 209 -7.58 8.73 5.63
N GLY A 210 -7.75 7.80 6.58
CA GLY A 210 -7.44 6.38 6.38
C GLY A 210 -5.96 6.07 6.53
N TYR A 211 -5.29 6.71 7.49
CA TYR A 211 -3.90 6.41 7.82
C TYR A 211 -3.75 5.01 8.45
N GLY A 212 -2.52 4.51 8.46
CA GLY A 212 -2.14 3.26 9.09
C GLY A 212 -1.82 2.13 8.09
N GLN A 213 -0.89 1.26 8.48
CA GLN A 213 -0.42 0.16 7.67
C GLN A 213 -1.11 -1.17 8.02
N GLY A 214 -1.50 -1.92 6.99
CA GLY A 214 -2.10 -3.25 7.14
C GLY A 214 -3.48 -3.24 7.80
N LYS A 215 -4.00 -4.44 8.07
CA LYS A 215 -5.37 -4.65 8.57
C LYS A 215 -5.65 -4.04 9.96
N ASN A 216 -4.59 -3.74 10.72
CA ASN A 216 -4.70 -3.18 12.07
C ASN A 216 -4.53 -1.66 12.07
N HIS A 217 -4.32 -1.04 10.89
CA HIS A 217 -4.03 0.38 10.75
C HIS A 217 -2.86 0.81 11.63
N ASP A 218 -1.72 0.11 11.55
CA ASP A 218 -0.54 0.41 12.37
C ASP A 218 -0.02 1.82 12.03
N GLY A 219 -0.10 2.76 12.99
CA GLY A 219 0.28 4.15 12.74
C GLY A 219 0.46 5.03 13.98
N VAL A 220 1.08 6.18 13.76
CA VAL A 220 1.23 7.29 14.71
C VAL A 220 1.18 8.61 13.95
N LEU A 221 0.40 9.57 14.46
CA LEU A 221 0.20 10.88 13.85
C LEU A 221 0.47 11.99 14.85
N PHE A 222 1.35 12.92 14.47
CA PHE A 222 1.63 14.13 15.23
C PHE A 222 0.92 15.33 14.61
N LEU A 223 -0.08 15.85 15.32
CA LEU A 223 -0.84 17.04 14.95
C LEU A 223 -0.32 18.26 15.69
N ILE A 224 -0.17 19.38 14.98
CA ILE A 224 -0.06 20.71 15.59
C ILE A 224 -1.09 21.69 15.00
N SER A 225 -1.65 22.55 15.86
CA SER A 225 -2.50 23.66 15.45
C SER A 225 -1.92 25.00 15.87
N MET A 226 -1.89 25.95 14.93
CA MET A 226 -1.29 27.26 15.13
C MET A 226 -2.19 28.24 15.89
N SER A 227 -3.50 28.23 15.66
CA SER A 227 -4.43 29.17 16.32
C SER A 227 -4.57 28.86 17.81
N GLU A 228 -4.78 27.59 18.17
CA GLU A 228 -4.92 27.16 19.55
C GLU A 228 -3.57 26.92 20.24
N ARG A 229 -2.47 26.89 19.47
CA ARG A 229 -1.12 26.52 19.93
C ARG A 229 -1.11 25.20 20.71
N LYS A 230 -1.88 24.24 20.21
CA LYS A 230 -2.03 22.90 20.78
C LYS A 230 -1.45 21.86 19.83
N TRP A 231 -1.07 20.73 20.40
CA TRP A 231 -0.60 19.58 19.66
C TRP A 231 -1.16 18.30 20.28
N HIS A 232 -1.16 17.22 19.53
CA HIS A 232 -1.51 15.89 20.02
C HIS A 232 -0.79 14.81 19.21
N ILE A 233 -0.60 13.63 19.82
CA ILE A 233 -0.12 12.44 19.12
C ILE A 233 -1.20 11.37 19.21
N SER A 234 -1.76 10.99 18.08
CA SER A 234 -2.67 9.83 17.98
C SER A 234 -1.88 8.58 17.61
N THR A 235 -2.24 7.44 18.18
CA THR A 235 -1.60 6.13 17.91
C THR A 235 -2.65 5.08 17.64
N THR A 236 -2.39 4.21 16.67
CA THR A 236 -3.32 3.16 16.22
C THR A 236 -2.57 1.86 15.94
N GLY A 237 -3.30 0.74 15.98
CA GLY A 237 -2.73 -0.59 15.70
C GLY A 237 -1.48 -0.87 16.55
N TYR A 238 -0.41 -1.35 15.90
CA TYR A 238 0.88 -1.59 16.53
C TYR A 238 1.52 -0.33 17.13
N GLY A 239 1.14 0.87 16.67
CA GLY A 239 1.55 2.14 17.29
C GLY A 239 1.23 2.17 18.78
N ILE A 240 0.05 1.71 19.20
CA ILE A 240 -0.35 1.64 20.61
C ILE A 240 0.60 0.75 21.42
N THR A 241 1.14 -0.32 20.81
CA THR A 241 2.10 -1.20 21.48
C THR A 241 3.49 -0.56 21.56
N ALA A 242 3.89 0.19 20.55
CA ALA A 242 5.23 0.78 20.45
C ALA A 242 5.37 2.08 21.25
N PHE A 243 4.32 2.88 21.33
CA PHE A 243 4.28 4.19 21.97
C PHE A 243 3.51 4.11 23.29
N THR A 244 4.14 3.56 24.32
CA THR A 244 3.56 3.51 25.68
C THR A 244 3.36 4.92 26.25
N ASP A 245 2.58 5.07 27.31
CA ASP A 245 2.39 6.36 28.00
C ASP A 245 3.73 7.01 28.39
N ALA A 246 4.66 6.22 28.92
CA ALA A 246 6.00 6.71 29.30
C ALA A 246 6.85 7.05 28.06
N GLY A 247 6.69 6.29 26.97
CA GLY A 247 7.29 6.60 25.68
C GLY A 247 6.79 7.93 25.12
N LEU A 248 5.48 8.16 25.09
CA LEU A 248 4.88 9.39 24.60
C LEU A 248 5.29 10.61 25.43
N ASP A 249 5.37 10.48 26.76
CA ASP A 249 5.91 11.52 27.63
C ASP A 249 7.38 11.84 27.30
N TYR A 250 8.23 10.82 27.16
CA TYR A 250 9.63 11.01 26.77
C TYR A 250 9.78 11.64 25.38
N LEU A 251 9.04 11.13 24.40
CA LEU A 251 9.02 11.59 23.01
C LEU A 251 8.66 13.08 22.95
N SER A 252 7.61 13.48 23.67
CA SER A 252 7.19 14.89 23.71
C SER A 252 8.28 15.82 24.23
N LYS A 253 9.02 15.39 25.27
CA LYS A 253 10.15 16.16 25.81
C LYS A 253 11.28 16.36 24.81
N GLN A 254 11.41 15.52 23.78
CA GLN A 254 12.45 15.67 22.77
C GLN A 254 12.14 16.78 21.77
N PHE A 255 10.88 16.95 21.34
CA PHE A 255 10.53 17.96 20.32
C PHE A 255 9.93 19.26 20.88
N LEU A 256 9.45 19.25 22.12
CA LEU A 256 8.81 20.43 22.73
C LEU A 256 9.72 21.67 22.82
N PRO A 257 11.03 21.56 23.11
CA PRO A 257 11.93 22.71 23.07
C PRO A 257 11.95 23.39 21.68
N ASP A 258 12.12 22.60 20.62
CA ASP A 258 12.17 23.10 19.23
C ASP A 258 10.84 23.74 18.81
N LEU A 259 9.70 23.12 19.16
CA LEU A 259 8.38 23.72 18.93
C LEU A 259 8.21 25.07 19.63
N LYS A 260 8.74 25.20 20.86
CA LYS A 260 8.67 26.44 21.63
C LYS A 260 9.49 27.55 20.99
N ASP A 261 10.63 27.20 20.41
CA ASP A 261 11.54 28.13 19.75
C ASP A 261 11.14 28.43 18.29
N GLY A 262 10.11 27.74 17.78
CA GLY A 262 9.59 27.91 16.42
C GLY A 262 10.40 27.17 15.36
N ASP A 263 11.30 26.27 15.75
CA ASP A 263 12.02 25.39 14.83
C ASP A 263 11.20 24.12 14.54
N TYR A 264 10.11 24.31 13.78
CA TYR A 264 9.19 23.22 13.43
C TYR A 264 9.87 22.08 12.69
N ASN A 265 10.82 22.40 11.80
CA ASN A 265 11.57 21.40 11.06
C ASN A 265 12.41 20.51 12.00
N ALA A 266 13.11 21.10 12.97
CA ALA A 266 13.85 20.34 13.98
C ALA A 266 12.90 19.46 14.80
N ALA A 267 11.80 20.04 15.30
CA ALA A 267 10.79 19.30 16.08
C ALA A 267 10.25 18.06 15.34
N PHE A 268 9.84 18.23 14.08
CA PHE A 268 9.27 17.13 13.29
C PHE A 268 10.31 16.09 12.89
N THR A 269 11.56 16.51 12.65
CA THR A 269 12.67 15.60 12.37
C THR A 269 12.98 14.75 13.61
N THR A 270 13.07 15.38 14.78
CA THR A 270 13.25 14.69 16.08
C THR A 270 12.12 13.70 16.33
N TYR A 271 10.86 14.10 16.10
CA TYR A 271 9.70 13.21 16.20
C TYR A 271 9.86 11.97 15.31
N ALA A 272 10.17 12.15 14.03
CA ALA A 272 10.30 11.04 13.09
C ALA A 272 11.43 10.06 13.46
N GLU A 273 12.55 10.58 13.97
CA GLU A 273 13.70 9.78 14.41
C GLU A 273 13.37 8.96 15.67
N GLN A 274 12.73 9.58 16.65
CA GLN A 274 12.31 8.89 17.88
C GLN A 274 11.22 7.84 17.59
N CYS A 275 10.29 8.10 16.66
CA CYS A 275 9.33 7.10 16.21
C CYS A 275 10.02 5.85 15.63
N ASP A 276 11.04 6.03 14.79
CA ASP A 276 11.80 4.91 14.22
C ASP A 276 12.51 4.08 15.30
N GLU A 277 13.10 4.76 16.29
CA GLU A 277 13.76 4.10 17.42
C GLU A 277 12.76 3.31 18.26
N PHE A 278 11.63 3.90 18.64
CA PHE A 278 10.62 3.24 19.46
C PHE A 278 9.99 2.04 18.77
N LEU A 279 9.66 2.16 17.49
CA LEU A 279 9.16 1.03 16.69
C LEU A 279 10.20 -0.09 16.61
N THR A 280 11.48 0.25 16.45
CA THR A 280 12.58 -0.73 16.47
C THR A 280 12.70 -1.43 17.82
N GLN A 281 12.64 -0.69 18.92
CA GLN A 281 12.73 -1.24 20.27
C GLN A 281 11.53 -2.15 20.59
N ALA A 282 10.31 -1.70 20.25
CA ALA A 282 9.08 -2.47 20.43
C ALA A 282 9.11 -3.80 19.65
N ARG A 283 9.60 -3.79 18.40
CA ARG A 283 9.74 -5.01 17.58
C ARG A 283 10.75 -6.01 18.14
N LYS A 284 11.69 -5.55 18.97
CA LYS A 284 12.61 -6.41 19.76
C LYS A 284 11.99 -6.89 21.08
N GLY A 285 10.71 -6.62 21.35
CA GLY A 285 10.04 -6.95 22.60
C GLY A 285 10.43 -6.04 23.78
N GLN A 286 10.99 -4.86 23.48
CA GLN A 286 11.50 -3.91 24.45
C GLN A 286 10.92 -2.51 24.21
N PRO A 287 9.58 -2.33 24.15
CA PRO A 287 9.03 -0.99 24.02
C PRO A 287 9.51 -0.11 25.19
N TYR A 288 9.78 1.16 24.90
CA TYR A 288 10.19 2.12 25.92
C TYR A 288 9.07 2.24 26.95
N ASP A 289 9.38 1.97 28.22
CA ASP A 289 8.42 2.02 29.34
C ASP A 289 9.18 2.29 30.65
N VAL A 290 8.53 2.86 31.66
CA VAL A 290 9.11 3.25 32.96
C VAL A 290 9.81 2.10 33.70
N LYS A 291 9.49 0.84 33.39
CA LYS A 291 10.17 -0.35 33.96
C LYS A 291 11.47 -0.74 33.25
N LYS A 292 11.86 -0.01 32.20
CA LYS A 292 13.05 -0.27 31.37
C LYS A 292 13.76 1.03 30.96
N SER A 293 13.84 2.02 31.86
CA SER A 293 14.84 3.07 31.70
C SER A 293 16.25 2.44 31.78
N PRO A 294 17.21 2.87 30.93
CA PRO A 294 18.60 2.44 31.05
C PRO A 294 19.20 2.78 32.43
#